data_AF-A0A453BA14-F1
#
_entry.id   AF-A0A453BA14-F1
#
_cell.length_a   1.000
_cell.length_b   1.000
_cell.length_c   1.000
_cell.angle_alpha   90.00
_cell.angle_beta   90.00
_cell.angle_gamma   90.00
#
_symmetry.space_group_name_H-M   'P 1'
#
loop_
_entity.id
_entity.type
_entity.pdbx_description
1 polymer ?
#
loop_
_entity_poly.entity_id
_entity_poly.type
_entity_poly.pdbx_seq_one_letter_code
_entity_poly.pdbx_strand_id
1 'polypeptide(L)'
;MRLRLRLLVLCLMIILFVVYNMASYQRRQTVLDEDAPPFDTIMGSDRAAVKVSGTGRANAKVSHRAASTARVGFLPHGIVEPYSDMELKPLWLTRSVQSQQESNQNDRCLIAIPAGINQKKSVDALMKKFLAENFTAILFHYDGKVNEWNDLPWSKSVIHIAASNQTKWWFAKRFLHPAVVSMYKYIFLWDEDLEVDNFNPRRYLNIVKSERLEISQPGLDPKLSEIHHPITVRKKTGNFHRKSQSG
;
A
#
# COMPACT_ATOMS: atom_id res chain seq x y z
N MET A 1 21.53 43.70 -4.89
CA MET A 1 21.85 42.42 -4.18
C MET A 1 21.01 42.19 -2.92
N ARG A 2 20.81 43.18 -2.04
CA ARG A 2 20.09 43.00 -0.76
C ARG A 2 18.61 42.56 -0.87
N LEU A 3 17.89 43.00 -1.92
CA LEU A 3 16.48 42.63 -2.12
C LEU A 3 16.31 41.17 -2.57
N ARG A 4 17.18 40.68 -3.48
CA ARG A 4 17.16 39.28 -3.93
C ARG A 4 17.50 38.30 -2.80
N LEU A 5 18.44 38.68 -1.92
CA LEU A 5 18.79 37.89 -0.74
C LEU A 5 17.63 37.83 0.27
N ARG A 6 16.94 38.97 0.52
CA ARG A 6 15.75 39.00 1.39
C ARG A 6 14.59 38.15 0.84
N LEU A 7 14.39 38.15 -0.48
CA LEU A 7 13.36 37.33 -1.12
C LEU A 7 13.68 35.83 -1.04
N LEU A 8 14.94 35.45 -1.26
CA LEU A 8 15.40 34.06 -1.09
C LEU A 8 15.23 33.56 0.35
N VAL A 9 15.57 34.38 1.35
CA VAL A 9 15.37 34.04 2.76
C VAL A 9 13.90 33.90 3.09
N LEU A 10 13.04 34.78 2.57
CA LEU A 10 11.58 34.68 2.76
C LEU A 10 11.03 33.39 2.14
N CYS A 11 11.41 33.06 0.91
CA CYS A 11 11.01 31.81 0.25
C CYS A 11 11.48 30.58 1.03
N LEU A 12 12.73 30.58 1.52
CA LEU A 12 13.24 29.47 2.33
C LEU A 12 12.45 29.31 3.63
N MET A 13 12.10 30.41 4.30
CA MET A 13 11.28 30.38 5.52
C MET A 13 9.86 29.86 5.26
N ILE A 14 9.25 30.25 4.13
CA ILE A 14 7.93 29.75 3.73
C ILE A 14 7.99 28.25 3.45
N ILE A 15 9.00 27.78 2.69
CA ILE A 15 9.18 26.36 2.40
C ILE A 15 9.39 25.57 3.70
N LEU A 16 10.28 26.02 4.57
CA LEU A 16 10.52 25.38 5.88
C LEU A 16 9.25 25.37 6.74
N PHE A 17 8.47 26.45 6.72
CA PHE A 17 7.20 26.51 7.43
C PHE A 17 6.18 25.52 6.87
N VAL A 18 6.02 25.43 5.55
CA VAL A 18 5.09 24.47 4.92
C VAL A 18 5.52 23.03 5.19
N VAL A 19 6.80 22.70 5.02
CA VAL A 19 7.36 21.37 5.31
C VAL A 19 7.17 21.02 6.78
N TYR A 20 7.45 21.95 7.69
CA TYR A 20 7.23 21.75 9.12
C TYR A 20 5.77 21.50 9.45
N ASN A 21 4.85 22.32 8.92
CA ASN A 21 3.42 22.14 9.15
C ASN A 21 2.93 20.80 8.59
N MET A 22 3.32 20.44 7.36
CA MET A 22 2.99 19.15 6.76
C MET A 22 3.53 17.96 7.57
N ALA A 23 4.79 18.02 7.99
CA ALA A 23 5.40 16.97 8.83
C ALA A 23 4.75 16.89 10.21
N SER A 24 4.41 18.04 10.81
CA SER A 24 3.74 18.10 12.11
C SER A 24 2.30 17.57 12.03
N TYR A 25 1.60 17.86 10.94
CA TYR A 25 0.26 17.34 10.68
C TYR A 25 0.29 15.82 10.48
N GLN A 26 1.24 15.33 9.68
CA GLN A 26 1.45 13.90 9.49
C GLN A 26 1.78 13.19 10.80
N ARG A 27 2.66 13.77 11.64
CA ARG A 27 3.01 13.23 12.96
C ARG A 27 1.80 13.20 13.90
N ARG A 28 1.00 14.25 13.94
CA ARG A 28 -0.24 14.27 14.74
C ARG A 28 -1.20 13.18 14.29
N GLN A 29 -1.34 13.00 12.98
CA GLN A 29 -2.17 11.93 12.44
C GLN A 29 -1.63 10.54 12.82
N THR A 30 -0.31 10.30 12.74
CA THR A 30 0.25 9.00 13.15
C THR A 30 0.10 8.73 14.64
N VAL A 31 0.23 9.73 15.51
CA VAL A 31 -0.01 9.57 16.96
C VAL A 31 -1.48 9.22 17.23
N LEU A 32 -2.41 9.91 16.56
CA LEU A 32 -3.83 9.58 16.66
C LEU A 32 -4.16 8.18 16.13
N ASP A 33 -3.45 7.74 15.09
CA ASP A 33 -3.59 6.39 14.53
C ASP A 33 -2.91 5.31 15.43
N GLU A 34 -1.88 5.65 16.20
CA GLU A 34 -1.23 4.79 17.21
C GLU A 34 -2.09 4.61 18.47
N ASP A 35 -2.73 5.68 18.93
CA ASP A 35 -3.63 5.67 20.11
C ASP A 35 -5.00 5.07 19.79
N ALA A 36 -5.35 4.91 18.51
CA ALA A 36 -6.52 4.17 18.10
C ALA A 36 -6.30 2.68 18.36
N PRO A 37 -7.27 1.97 18.99
CA PRO A 37 -7.17 0.52 19.11
C PRO A 37 -6.99 -0.06 17.70
N PRO A 38 -6.02 -0.98 17.49
CA PRO A 38 -5.85 -1.62 16.20
C PRO A 38 -7.10 -2.45 15.95
N PHE A 39 -7.99 -1.91 15.11
CA PHE A 39 -9.21 -2.51 14.56
C PHE A 39 -9.89 -3.53 15.45
N ASP A 40 -11.03 -3.19 16.09
CA ASP A 40 -12.03 -4.09 16.73
C ASP A 40 -11.73 -5.60 16.70
N THR A 41 -10.61 -6.00 17.26
CA THR A 41 -10.28 -7.38 17.50
C THR A 41 -10.75 -7.53 18.91
N ILE A 42 -12.06 -7.71 19.05
CA ILE A 42 -12.64 -8.22 20.29
C ILE A 42 -11.98 -9.59 20.46
N MET A 43 -10.83 -9.62 21.14
CA MET A 43 -10.32 -10.80 21.79
C MET A 43 -11.50 -11.33 22.60
N GLY A 44 -11.96 -12.53 22.25
CA GLY A 44 -13.07 -13.23 22.89
C GLY A 44 -12.76 -13.57 24.34
N SER A 45 -12.61 -12.55 25.17
CA SER A 45 -12.32 -12.59 26.59
C SER A 45 -13.49 -12.06 27.41
N ASP A 46 -14.71 -12.13 26.88
CA ASP A 46 -15.94 -12.03 27.67
C ASP A 46 -16.65 -13.39 27.72
N ARG A 47 -15.89 -14.46 27.97
CA ARG A 47 -16.46 -15.61 28.68
C ARG A 47 -16.53 -15.25 30.15
N ALA A 48 -17.53 -14.43 30.48
CA ALA A 48 -17.91 -14.14 31.84
C ALA A 48 -18.06 -15.46 32.61
N ALA A 49 -17.18 -15.62 33.60
CA ALA A 49 -17.22 -16.68 34.57
C ALA A 49 -18.57 -16.66 35.29
N VAL A 50 -19.48 -17.58 34.93
CA VAL A 50 -20.62 -17.91 35.76
C VAL A 50 -20.14 -18.88 36.82
N LYS A 51 -19.71 -18.33 37.96
CA LYS A 51 -19.68 -19.02 39.26
C LYS A 51 -21.03 -18.85 39.96
N VAL A 52 -21.25 -19.70 40.97
CA VAL A 52 -22.35 -19.75 41.98
C VAL A 52 -23.41 -20.80 41.60
N SER A 53 -23.38 -22.03 42.13
CA SER A 53 -23.61 -22.53 43.50
C SER A 53 -25.06 -22.39 43.98
N GLY A 54 -25.70 -23.50 44.39
CA GLY A 54 -26.83 -23.47 45.31
C GLY A 54 -28.13 -24.11 44.81
N THR A 55 -28.49 -25.19 45.49
CA THR A 55 -29.76 -25.92 45.60
C THR A 55 -31.05 -25.10 45.55
N GLY A 56 -32.08 -25.58 44.82
CA GLY A 56 -33.47 -25.16 45.02
C GLY A 56 -34.41 -25.44 43.83
N ARG A 57 -35.43 -26.28 44.05
CA ARG A 57 -36.47 -26.69 43.09
C ARG A 57 -37.69 -25.76 43.21
N ALA A 58 -38.08 -25.04 42.15
CA ALA A 58 -39.49 -24.81 41.73
C ALA A 58 -39.64 -23.77 40.58
N ASN A 59 -40.64 -24.05 39.73
CA ASN A 59 -41.13 -23.38 38.52
C ASN A 59 -41.05 -21.84 38.43
N ALA A 60 -40.58 -21.36 37.27
CA ALA A 60 -40.94 -20.04 36.75
C ALA A 60 -41.18 -20.09 35.22
N LYS A 61 -42.39 -19.70 34.80
CA LYS A 61 -42.77 -19.47 33.40
C LYS A 61 -41.86 -18.41 32.79
N VAL A 62 -41.08 -18.76 31.76
CA VAL A 62 -40.35 -17.78 30.95
C VAL A 62 -41.23 -17.35 29.79
N SER A 63 -41.78 -16.14 29.93
CA SER A 63 -42.36 -15.38 28.83
C SER A 63 -41.25 -15.06 27.83
N HIS A 64 -41.33 -15.61 26.61
CA HIS A 64 -40.50 -15.17 25.50
C HIS A 64 -40.97 -13.78 25.04
N ARG A 65 -40.62 -12.75 25.81
CA ARG A 65 -40.60 -11.38 25.32
C ARG A 65 -39.32 -11.23 24.52
N ALA A 66 -39.41 -11.49 23.21
CA ALA A 66 -38.36 -11.18 22.26
C ALA A 66 -38.18 -9.65 22.23
N ALA A 67 -37.36 -9.14 23.15
CA ALA A 67 -36.85 -7.79 23.07
C ALA A 67 -35.89 -7.76 21.88
N SER A 68 -36.41 -7.26 20.76
CA SER A 68 -35.67 -6.83 19.58
C SER A 68 -34.64 -5.78 19.99
N THR A 69 -33.50 -6.25 20.50
CA THR A 69 -32.31 -5.41 20.61
C THR A 69 -31.76 -5.37 19.20
N ALA A 70 -32.11 -4.32 18.46
CA ALA A 70 -31.58 -4.05 17.14
C ALA A 70 -30.04 -4.00 17.25
N ARG A 71 -29.38 -5.09 16.89
CA ARG A 71 -27.94 -5.15 16.70
C ARG A 71 -27.64 -4.43 15.39
N VAL A 72 -27.58 -3.11 15.44
CA VAL A 72 -26.86 -2.35 14.41
C VAL A 72 -25.38 -2.70 14.61
N GLY A 73 -24.74 -3.33 13.62
CA GLY A 73 -23.28 -3.25 13.52
C GLY A 73 -22.46 -4.49 13.14
N PHE A 74 -23.02 -5.65 12.79
CA PHE A 74 -22.18 -6.75 12.30
C PHE A 74 -22.80 -7.49 11.12
N LEU A 75 -22.07 -7.52 10.00
CA LEU A 75 -22.38 -8.39 8.87
C LEU A 75 -22.37 -9.86 9.36
N PRO A 76 -23.24 -10.73 8.82
CA PRO A 76 -23.21 -12.16 9.12
C PRO A 76 -21.81 -12.78 9.10
N HIS A 77 -21.55 -13.71 10.02
CA HIS A 77 -20.29 -14.45 10.07
C HIS A 77 -20.06 -15.17 8.72
N GLY A 78 -18.86 -15.03 8.16
CA GLY A 78 -18.51 -15.53 6.82
C GLY A 78 -18.67 -14.52 5.69
N ILE A 79 -19.20 -13.32 5.96
CA ILE A 79 -19.17 -12.17 5.02
C ILE A 79 -17.94 -11.29 5.28
N VAL A 80 -17.52 -11.15 6.53
CA VAL A 80 -16.33 -10.36 6.90
C VAL A 80 -15.08 -11.22 6.70
N GLU A 81 -14.19 -10.77 5.82
CA GLU A 81 -12.86 -11.34 5.65
C GLU A 81 -11.82 -10.42 6.33
N PRO A 82 -10.84 -10.98 7.05
CA PRO A 82 -9.80 -10.18 7.72
C PRO A 82 -8.82 -9.52 6.75
N TYR A 83 -8.75 -10.01 5.51
CA TYR A 83 -7.82 -9.53 4.49
C TYR A 83 -8.51 -9.33 3.14
N SER A 84 -8.01 -8.37 2.36
CA SER A 84 -8.40 -8.14 0.96
C SER A 84 -7.25 -8.56 0.06
N ASP A 85 -7.53 -9.36 -0.98
CA ASP A 85 -6.50 -9.87 -1.89
C ASP A 85 -6.31 -9.03 -3.15
N MET A 86 -7.01 -7.90 -3.28
CA MET A 86 -6.89 -6.96 -4.41
C MET A 86 -7.08 -7.63 -5.79
N GLU A 87 -7.65 -8.83 -5.83
CA GLU A 87 -7.98 -9.51 -7.07
C GLU A 87 -9.32 -8.99 -7.59
N LEU A 88 -9.39 -8.78 -8.91
CA LEU A 88 -10.63 -8.45 -9.58
C LEU A 88 -11.51 -9.71 -9.67
N LYS A 89 -12.41 -9.87 -8.70
CA LYS A 89 -13.35 -10.99 -8.64
C LYS A 89 -14.75 -10.55 -9.08
N PRO A 90 -15.44 -11.33 -9.94
CA PRO A 90 -16.83 -11.04 -10.28
C PRO A 90 -17.74 -11.26 -9.06
N LEU A 91 -18.78 -10.42 -8.93
CA LEU A 91 -19.68 -10.41 -7.76
C LEU A 91 -20.52 -11.70 -7.60
N TRP A 92 -20.58 -12.56 -8.62
CA TRP A 92 -21.33 -13.81 -8.62
C TRP A 92 -20.46 -15.04 -8.33
N LEU A 93 -19.16 -14.88 -8.07
CA LEU A 93 -18.29 -16.01 -7.77
C LEU A 93 -18.63 -16.59 -6.38
N THR A 94 -18.99 -17.87 -6.32
CA THR A 94 -19.20 -18.60 -5.06
C THR A 94 -17.89 -19.28 -4.63
N ARG A 95 -17.60 -19.28 -3.31
CA ARG A 95 -16.37 -19.84 -2.71
C ARG A 95 -16.03 -21.25 -3.17
N SER A 96 -17.00 -22.06 -3.59
CA SER A 96 -16.80 -23.44 -4.06
C SER A 96 -15.92 -23.53 -5.31
N VAL A 97 -15.80 -22.47 -6.12
CA VAL A 97 -14.98 -22.44 -7.33
C VAL A 97 -13.51 -22.06 -7.04
N GLN A 98 -13.22 -21.52 -5.85
CA GLN A 98 -11.93 -20.92 -5.49
C GLN A 98 -10.85 -21.93 -5.06
N SER A 99 -11.26 -23.14 -4.66
CA SER A 99 -10.39 -24.14 -3.99
C SER A 99 -9.30 -24.76 -4.88
N GLN A 100 -9.25 -24.42 -6.17
CA GLN A 100 -8.32 -25.02 -7.15
C GLN A 100 -7.04 -24.18 -7.39
N GLN A 101 -6.92 -22.99 -6.77
CA GLN A 101 -5.87 -22.01 -7.10
C GLN A 101 -5.09 -21.53 -5.86
N GLU A 102 -4.88 -22.42 -4.90
CA GLU A 102 -4.10 -22.15 -3.67
C GLU A 102 -2.58 -22.39 -3.83
N SER A 103 -2.13 -22.90 -4.98
CA SER A 103 -0.70 -23.13 -5.20
C SER A 103 0.03 -21.85 -5.62
N ASN A 104 0.83 -21.30 -4.69
CA ASN A 104 1.76 -20.16 -4.81
C ASN A 104 1.29 -18.78 -4.30
N GLN A 105 0.51 -18.74 -3.23
CA GLN A 105 0.28 -17.50 -2.46
C GLN A 105 1.59 -16.85 -1.95
N ASN A 106 2.67 -17.62 -1.81
CA ASN A 106 3.90 -17.20 -1.11
C ASN A 106 4.87 -16.29 -1.90
N ASP A 107 4.61 -16.00 -3.18
CA ASP A 107 5.52 -15.19 -4.03
C ASP A 107 4.83 -13.97 -4.67
N ARG A 108 3.64 -13.59 -4.19
CA ARG A 108 2.90 -12.44 -4.71
C ARG A 108 3.69 -11.15 -4.56
N CYS A 109 3.74 -10.37 -5.64
CA CYS A 109 4.41 -9.08 -5.67
C CYS A 109 3.43 -8.00 -6.12
N LEU A 110 3.49 -6.85 -5.45
CA LEU A 110 2.66 -5.68 -5.72
C LEU A 110 3.53 -4.55 -6.25
N ILE A 111 3.04 -3.82 -7.25
CA ILE A 111 3.56 -2.50 -7.61
C ILE A 111 2.49 -1.44 -7.44
N ALA A 112 2.85 -0.34 -6.80
CA ALA A 112 2.03 0.84 -6.62
C ALA A 112 2.78 2.05 -7.19
N ILE A 113 2.19 2.72 -8.18
CA ILE A 113 2.80 3.85 -8.90
C ILE A 113 1.87 5.07 -8.75
N PRO A 114 2.31 6.19 -8.16
CA PRO A 114 1.65 7.47 -8.37
C PRO A 114 1.85 7.88 -9.82
N ALA A 115 0.77 8.23 -10.49
CA ALA A 115 0.82 8.53 -11.91
C ALA A 115 -0.09 9.72 -12.23
N GLY A 116 0.44 10.61 -13.05
CA GLY A 116 -0.34 11.61 -13.75
C GLY A 116 -0.28 11.35 -15.25
N ILE A 117 -1.24 11.88 -15.99
CA ILE A 117 -1.36 11.61 -17.41
C ILE A 117 -0.12 12.04 -18.21
N ASN A 118 0.57 13.08 -17.75
CA ASN A 118 1.79 13.57 -18.39
C ASN A 118 2.90 12.51 -18.41
N GLN A 119 2.86 11.54 -17.48
CA GLN A 119 3.84 10.45 -17.35
C GLN A 119 3.35 9.13 -17.94
N LYS A 120 2.18 9.13 -18.62
CA LYS A 120 1.55 7.93 -19.16
C LYS A 120 2.48 7.07 -20.02
N LYS A 121 3.33 7.69 -20.85
CA LYS A 121 4.27 6.96 -21.71
C LYS A 121 5.34 6.20 -20.89
N SER A 122 5.88 6.84 -19.86
CA SER A 122 6.85 6.22 -18.94
C SER A 122 6.21 5.05 -18.19
N VAL A 123 5.03 5.30 -17.63
CA VAL A 123 4.26 4.30 -16.88
C VAL A 123 3.83 3.13 -17.78
N ASP A 124 3.45 3.36 -19.04
CA ASP A 124 3.13 2.27 -19.98
C ASP A 124 4.34 1.34 -20.24
N ALA A 125 5.53 1.92 -20.47
CA ALA A 125 6.75 1.14 -20.63
C ALA A 125 7.08 0.32 -19.37
N LEU A 126 6.86 0.91 -18.20
CA LEU A 126 7.05 0.26 -16.91
C LEU A 126 6.09 -0.90 -16.68
N MET A 127 4.79 -0.64 -16.88
CA MET A 127 3.72 -1.60 -16.63
C MET A 127 3.85 -2.84 -17.51
N LYS A 128 4.23 -2.66 -18.78
CA LYS A 128 4.53 -3.80 -19.68
C LYS A 128 5.59 -4.75 -19.10
N LYS A 129 6.59 -4.22 -18.38
CA LYS A 129 7.65 -5.03 -17.76
C LYS A 129 7.17 -5.72 -16.49
N PHE A 130 6.47 -5.01 -15.61
CA PHE A 130 6.01 -5.58 -14.33
C PHE A 130 4.87 -6.60 -14.52
N LEU A 131 3.94 -6.34 -15.43
CA LEU A 131 2.83 -7.26 -15.70
C LEU A 131 3.29 -8.55 -16.38
N ALA A 132 4.34 -8.49 -17.21
CA ALA A 132 4.98 -9.70 -17.76
C ALA A 132 5.60 -10.61 -16.66
N GLU A 133 5.79 -10.07 -15.46
CA GLU A 133 6.31 -10.77 -14.28
C GLU A 133 5.22 -11.11 -13.25
N ASN A 134 3.93 -11.03 -13.65
CA ASN A 134 2.76 -11.36 -12.83
C ASN A 134 2.62 -10.51 -11.55
N PHE A 135 3.00 -9.25 -11.59
CA PHE A 135 2.76 -8.32 -10.49
C PHE A 135 1.28 -7.90 -10.45
N THR A 136 0.69 -7.85 -9.25
CA THR A 136 -0.51 -7.03 -9.04
C THR A 136 -0.09 -5.57 -9.11
N ALA A 137 -0.92 -4.73 -9.74
CA ALA A 137 -0.58 -3.33 -9.91
C ALA A 137 -1.70 -2.39 -9.47
N ILE A 138 -1.28 -1.27 -8.87
CA ILE A 138 -2.12 -0.16 -8.47
C ILE A 138 -1.56 1.13 -9.06
N LEU A 139 -2.41 1.91 -9.70
CA LEU A 139 -2.12 3.27 -10.14
C LEU A 139 -2.82 4.27 -9.21
N PHE A 140 -2.04 5.15 -8.60
CA PHE A 140 -2.53 6.27 -7.79
C PHE A 140 -2.59 7.54 -8.65
N HIS A 141 -3.79 7.89 -9.13
CA HIS A 141 -4.03 9.05 -9.99
C HIS A 141 -4.12 10.32 -9.16
N TYR A 142 -3.01 11.04 -9.03
CA TYR A 142 -2.97 12.32 -8.31
C TYR A 142 -3.59 13.48 -9.08
N ASP A 143 -3.86 13.31 -10.38
CA ASP A 143 -4.51 14.31 -11.24
C ASP A 143 -6.01 14.03 -11.48
N GLY A 144 -6.50 12.88 -11.01
CA GLY A 144 -7.88 12.44 -11.19
C GLY A 144 -8.25 11.97 -12.61
N LYS A 145 -7.29 11.89 -13.54
CA LYS A 145 -7.55 11.62 -14.97
C LYS A 145 -7.59 10.13 -15.31
N VAL A 146 -8.39 9.35 -14.58
CA VAL A 146 -8.44 7.87 -14.71
C VAL A 146 -8.84 7.42 -16.13
N ASN A 147 -9.88 8.05 -16.70
CA ASN A 147 -10.44 7.62 -17.99
C ASN A 147 -9.46 7.75 -19.16
N GLU A 148 -8.49 8.66 -19.04
CA GLU A 148 -7.47 8.90 -20.06
C GLU A 148 -6.46 7.74 -20.17
N TRP A 149 -6.55 6.72 -19.31
CA TRP A 149 -5.73 5.50 -19.35
C TRP A 149 -6.43 4.31 -20.03
N ASN A 150 -7.72 4.42 -20.37
CA ASN A 150 -8.54 3.30 -20.87
C ASN A 150 -8.16 2.78 -22.26
N ASP A 151 -7.38 3.53 -23.02
CA ASP A 151 -6.79 3.16 -24.30
C ASP A 151 -5.60 2.19 -24.17
N LEU A 152 -5.00 2.08 -22.98
CA LEU A 152 -3.94 1.10 -22.73
C LEU A 152 -4.57 -0.28 -22.43
N PRO A 153 -4.21 -1.35 -23.16
CA PRO A 153 -4.85 -2.66 -23.02
C PRO A 153 -4.81 -3.23 -21.61
N TRP A 154 -3.72 -2.98 -20.89
CA TRP A 154 -3.52 -3.48 -19.53
C TRP A 154 -4.29 -2.68 -18.46
N SER A 155 -4.80 -1.48 -18.78
CA SER A 155 -5.45 -0.58 -17.81
C SER A 155 -6.62 -1.27 -17.09
N LYS A 156 -7.42 -2.06 -17.80
CA LYS A 156 -8.55 -2.80 -17.21
C LYS A 156 -8.14 -3.93 -16.24
N SER A 157 -6.88 -4.33 -16.23
CA SER A 157 -6.35 -5.43 -15.40
C SER A 157 -5.67 -4.94 -14.12
N VAL A 158 -5.65 -3.63 -13.87
CA VAL A 158 -4.98 -3.04 -12.70
C VAL A 158 -5.97 -2.23 -11.87
N ILE A 159 -5.60 -1.93 -10.64
CA ILE A 159 -6.43 -1.13 -9.74
C ILE A 159 -6.13 0.35 -9.97
N HIS A 160 -7.18 1.16 -10.15
CA HIS A 160 -7.05 2.61 -10.27
C HIS A 160 -7.64 3.26 -9.02
N ILE A 161 -6.85 4.09 -8.34
CA ILE A 161 -7.31 4.89 -7.19
C ILE A 161 -7.02 6.35 -7.50
N ALA A 162 -8.04 7.20 -7.44
CA ALA A 162 -7.91 8.61 -7.77
C ALA A 162 -8.18 9.49 -6.56
N ALA A 163 -7.28 10.44 -6.31
CA ALA A 163 -7.46 11.50 -5.35
C ALA A 163 -6.62 12.70 -5.79
N SER A 164 -7.29 13.78 -6.20
CA SER A 164 -6.62 14.94 -6.78
C SER A 164 -5.70 15.64 -5.78
N ASN A 165 -4.54 16.08 -6.27
CA ASN A 165 -3.53 16.85 -5.54
C ASN A 165 -2.99 16.16 -4.28
N GLN A 166 -2.93 14.82 -4.29
CA GLN A 166 -2.35 14.03 -3.20
C GLN A 166 -0.95 13.53 -3.53
N THR A 167 -0.13 13.37 -2.49
CA THR A 167 1.24 12.87 -2.64
C THR A 167 1.29 11.34 -2.69
N LYS A 168 2.38 10.78 -3.22
CA LYS A 168 2.66 9.32 -3.19
C LYS A 168 2.42 8.71 -1.81
N TRP A 169 2.97 9.36 -0.78
CA TRP A 169 2.84 8.90 0.62
C TRP A 169 1.42 9.00 1.16
N TRP A 170 0.63 9.97 0.71
CA TRP A 170 -0.76 10.09 1.11
C TRP A 170 -1.58 8.88 0.65
N PHE A 171 -1.34 8.41 -0.58
CA PHE A 171 -1.96 7.18 -1.11
C PHE A 171 -1.44 5.94 -0.39
N ALA A 172 -0.12 5.79 -0.29
CA ALA A 172 0.50 4.62 0.33
C ALA A 172 -0.03 4.40 1.76
N LYS A 173 -0.08 5.45 2.59
CA LYS A 173 -0.59 5.37 3.96
C LYS A 173 -2.05 4.89 4.04
N ARG A 174 -2.89 5.22 3.04
CA ARG A 174 -4.33 4.92 3.05
C ARG A 174 -4.69 3.60 2.39
N PHE A 175 -3.96 3.22 1.34
CA PHE A 175 -4.33 2.09 0.49
C PHE A 175 -3.37 0.91 0.55
N LEU A 176 -2.16 1.10 1.09
CA LEU A 176 -1.20 0.01 1.34
C LEU A 176 -1.17 -0.40 2.81
N HIS A 177 -2.36 -0.50 3.42
CA HIS A 177 -2.50 -0.89 4.81
C HIS A 177 -2.13 -2.39 5.00
N PRO A 178 -1.47 -2.80 6.10
CA PRO A 178 -1.08 -4.20 6.31
C PRO A 178 -2.21 -5.21 6.15
N ALA A 179 -3.44 -4.90 6.58
CA ALA A 179 -4.61 -5.78 6.38
C ALA A 179 -4.95 -6.04 4.89
N VAL A 180 -4.46 -5.20 3.97
CA VAL A 180 -4.66 -5.33 2.52
C VAL A 180 -3.41 -5.91 1.86
N VAL A 181 -2.22 -5.53 2.31
CA VAL A 181 -0.98 -5.84 1.58
C VAL A 181 -0.13 -6.94 2.22
N SER A 182 -0.48 -7.47 3.40
CA SER A 182 0.29 -8.50 4.11
C SER A 182 0.45 -9.81 3.34
N MET A 183 -0.43 -10.08 2.38
CA MET A 183 -0.30 -11.26 1.52
C MET A 183 0.74 -11.10 0.39
N TYR A 184 1.25 -9.89 0.16
CA TYR A 184 2.31 -9.63 -0.81
C TYR A 184 3.66 -9.71 -0.13
N LYS A 185 4.55 -10.55 -0.66
CA LYS A 185 5.89 -10.73 -0.13
C LYS A 185 6.80 -9.52 -0.43
N TYR A 186 6.58 -8.88 -1.56
CA TYR A 186 7.32 -7.70 -1.99
C TYR A 186 6.35 -6.64 -2.52
N ILE A 187 6.58 -5.40 -2.09
CA ILE A 187 5.79 -4.24 -2.49
C ILE A 187 6.75 -3.21 -3.08
N PHE A 188 6.46 -2.78 -4.31
CA PHE A 188 7.21 -1.76 -5.03
C PHE A 188 6.39 -0.48 -4.99
N LEU A 189 6.85 0.51 -4.22
CA LEU A 189 6.30 1.86 -4.28
C LEU A 189 7.19 2.69 -5.22
N TRP A 190 6.79 2.78 -6.48
CA TRP A 190 7.64 3.20 -7.58
C TRP A 190 7.30 4.62 -8.04
N ASP A 191 8.30 5.45 -8.35
CA ASP A 191 8.10 6.81 -8.89
C ASP A 191 7.98 6.79 -10.43
N GLU A 192 7.05 7.57 -10.98
CA GLU A 192 6.70 7.57 -12.41
C GLU A 192 7.74 8.20 -13.33
N ASP A 193 8.68 8.96 -12.76
CA ASP A 193 9.76 9.65 -13.47
C ASP A 193 11.06 8.82 -13.55
N LEU A 194 11.08 7.62 -12.95
CA LEU A 194 12.23 6.74 -13.04
C LEU A 194 12.26 6.00 -14.37
N GLU A 195 13.38 6.13 -15.05
CA GLU A 195 13.62 5.44 -16.31
C GLU A 195 13.80 3.94 -16.11
N VAL A 196 13.29 3.21 -17.08
CA VAL A 196 13.14 1.76 -16.94
C VAL A 196 13.76 0.99 -18.08
N ASP A 197 14.42 1.62 -19.04
CA ASP A 197 14.97 0.97 -20.24
C ASP A 197 15.83 -0.25 -19.91
N ASN A 198 16.78 -0.06 -19.00
CA ASN A 198 17.70 -1.10 -18.53
C ASN A 198 17.19 -1.86 -17.29
N PHE A 199 15.98 -1.55 -16.80
CA PHE A 199 15.40 -2.21 -15.65
C PHE A 199 14.69 -3.52 -16.03
N ASN A 200 14.89 -4.55 -15.21
CA ASN A 200 14.25 -5.85 -15.33
C ASN A 200 13.69 -6.26 -13.94
N PRO A 201 12.35 -6.31 -13.76
CA PRO A 201 11.75 -6.57 -12.45
C PRO A 201 12.15 -7.93 -11.87
N ARG A 202 12.17 -9.00 -12.68
CA ARG A 202 12.56 -10.35 -12.23
C ARG A 202 13.99 -10.39 -11.71
N ARG A 203 14.94 -9.82 -12.46
CA ARG A 203 16.34 -9.78 -12.06
C ARG A 203 16.52 -8.96 -10.79
N TYR A 204 15.84 -7.82 -10.68
CA TYR A 204 15.88 -7.01 -9.48
C TYR A 204 15.33 -7.77 -8.27
N LEU A 205 14.17 -8.39 -8.41
CA LEU A 205 13.55 -9.20 -7.37
C LEU A 205 14.44 -10.36 -6.93
N ASN A 206 15.15 -11.02 -7.86
CA ASN A 206 16.10 -12.07 -7.52
C ASN A 206 17.25 -11.57 -6.63
N ILE A 207 17.76 -10.36 -6.90
CA ILE A 207 18.79 -9.74 -6.06
C ILE A 207 18.24 -9.41 -4.67
N VAL A 208 17.03 -8.82 -4.59
CA VAL A 208 16.37 -8.53 -3.32
C VAL A 208 16.18 -9.81 -2.49
N LYS A 209 15.74 -10.89 -3.12
CA LYS A 209 15.58 -12.22 -2.51
C LYS A 209 16.92 -12.80 -2.03
N SER A 210 17.95 -12.81 -2.88
CA SER A 210 19.25 -13.43 -2.56
C SER A 210 19.98 -12.68 -1.45
N GLU A 211 19.92 -11.35 -1.47
CA GLU A 211 20.61 -10.48 -0.52
C GLU A 211 19.77 -10.16 0.73
N ARG A 212 18.54 -10.69 0.81
CA ARG A 212 17.59 -10.47 1.92
C ARG A 212 17.39 -8.98 2.24
N LEU A 213 17.20 -8.17 1.20
CA LEU A 213 16.99 -6.73 1.36
C LEU A 213 15.55 -6.45 1.78
N GLU A 214 15.37 -5.80 2.92
CA GLU A 214 14.05 -5.34 3.39
C GLU A 214 13.61 -4.07 2.65
N ILE A 215 14.55 -3.15 2.43
CA ILE A 215 14.34 -1.90 1.70
C ILE A 215 15.49 -1.73 0.72
N SER A 216 15.16 -1.47 -0.53
CA SER A 216 16.14 -1.28 -1.60
C SER A 216 15.63 -0.34 -2.67
N GLN A 217 16.57 0.27 -3.39
CA GLN A 217 16.31 1.05 -4.58
C GLN A 217 17.16 0.51 -5.73
N PRO A 218 16.64 0.41 -6.97
CA PRO A 218 17.48 0.11 -8.13
C PRO A 218 18.52 1.21 -8.36
N GLY A 219 19.71 0.81 -8.80
CA GLY A 219 20.73 1.77 -9.23
C GLY A 219 20.34 2.41 -10.56
N LEU A 220 20.45 3.73 -10.65
CA LEU A 220 20.12 4.55 -11.80
C LEU A 220 21.27 4.59 -12.82
N ASP A 221 20.95 4.54 -14.10
CA ASP A 221 21.95 4.65 -15.15
C ASP A 221 22.34 6.13 -15.32
N PRO A 222 23.60 6.54 -15.08
CA PRO A 222 23.98 7.94 -15.14
C PRO A 222 23.91 8.55 -16.55
N LYS A 223 23.75 7.73 -17.60
CA LYS A 223 23.61 8.21 -18.98
C LYS A 223 22.17 8.49 -19.39
N LEU A 224 21.24 7.83 -18.72
CA LEU A 224 19.83 7.93 -19.04
C LEU A 224 19.19 8.82 -17.96
N SER A 225 19.44 8.52 -16.68
CA SER A 225 18.63 9.05 -15.59
C SER A 225 19.19 10.33 -15.00
N GLU A 226 18.30 11.19 -14.49
CA GLU A 226 18.70 12.33 -13.69
C GLU A 226 19.23 11.86 -12.32
N ILE A 227 20.47 12.23 -12.00
CA ILE A 227 21.13 11.80 -10.77
C ILE A 227 21.13 12.94 -9.76
N HIS A 228 20.28 12.82 -8.74
CA HIS A 228 20.28 13.74 -7.60
C HIS A 228 21.25 13.34 -6.48
N HIS A 229 21.55 12.04 -6.36
CA HIS A 229 22.38 11.51 -5.28
C HIS A 229 23.45 10.54 -5.81
N PRO A 230 24.75 10.76 -5.55
CA PRO A 230 25.81 9.88 -6.07
C PRO A 230 25.68 8.41 -5.64
N ILE A 231 25.02 8.16 -4.51
CA ILE A 231 24.78 6.79 -4.03
C ILE A 231 23.81 6.03 -4.93
N THR A 232 22.88 6.69 -5.62
CA THR A 232 21.89 5.99 -6.47
C THR A 232 22.46 5.58 -7.81
N VAL A 233 23.67 6.01 -8.16
CA VAL A 233 24.32 5.67 -9.43
C VAL A 233 24.63 4.18 -9.49
N ARG A 234 24.21 3.54 -10.58
CA ARG A 234 24.51 2.15 -10.88
C ARG A 234 26.02 1.93 -11.02
N LYS A 235 26.60 1.12 -10.13
CA LYS A 235 27.99 0.66 -10.23
C LYS A 235 28.08 -0.61 -11.07
N LYS A 236 29.14 -0.73 -11.88
CA LYS A 236 29.38 -1.94 -12.72
C LYS A 236 30.03 -3.09 -11.95
N THR A 237 30.55 -2.84 -10.76
CA THR A 237 31.45 -3.73 -10.02
C THR A 237 30.75 -4.69 -9.05
N GLY A 238 29.42 -4.85 -9.13
CA GLY A 238 28.68 -5.75 -8.26
C GLY A 238 27.17 -5.75 -8.51
N ASN A 239 26.46 -6.65 -7.82
CA ASN A 239 25.01 -6.79 -7.91
C ASN A 239 24.24 -5.78 -7.03
N PHE A 240 24.85 -5.30 -5.95
CA PHE A 240 24.32 -4.28 -5.06
C PHE A 240 25.47 -3.45 -4.46
N HIS A 241 25.14 -2.32 -3.82
CA HIS A 241 26.08 -1.55 -3.02
C HIS A 241 25.39 -1.11 -1.72
N ARG A 242 26.15 -1.00 -0.63
CA ARG A 242 25.67 -0.54 0.68
C ARG A 242 26.56 0.60 1.18
N LYS A 243 25.95 1.54 1.91
CA LYS A 243 26.64 2.72 2.46
C LYS A 243 27.78 2.38 3.45
N SER A 244 27.83 1.14 3.97
CA SER A 244 28.85 0.68 4.93
C SER A 244 30.12 0.10 4.29
N GLN A 245 30.26 0.15 2.97
CA GLN A 245 31.52 -0.22 2.28
C GLN A 245 32.05 0.99 1.51
N SER A 246 32.45 2.00 2.27
CA SER A 246 33.61 2.83 1.93
C SER A 246 34.72 2.34 2.86
N GLY A 247 35.78 1.79 2.27
CA GLY A 247 36.99 1.43 3.01
C GLY A 247 37.67 2.63 3.66
#